data_AF-A0A9N9DFS4-F1
#
_entry.id   AF-A0A9N9DFS4-F1
#
_cell.length_a   1.000
_cell.length_b   1.000
_cell.length_c   1.000
_cell.angle_alpha   90.00
_cell.angle_beta   90.00
_cell.angle_gamma   90.00
#
_symmetry.space_group_name_H-M   'P 1'
#
loop_
_entity.id
_entity.type
_entity.pdbx_description
1 polymer ?
#
loop_
_entity_poly.entity_id
_entity_poly.type
_entity_poly.pdbx_seq_one_letter_code
_entity_poly.pdbx_strand_id
1 'polypeptide(L)'
;MSNTNNQKLDVSNAANSNPSTAYNTIVNTLKDISEMDLKSVSHLLCTIRYPHRKNEDHIISPYLQKKAFQYISDSLYKPGKSLELLNNQNKQLKKDNKKLQQSKDCITHKVWQLNGSIVQFKHKHHHHISRIYAVAKCPPELKDNDLKAIIRNLIKQNKKEYNSDFIKLIIQVSQIGQISFNTAAESIKIIFNFLTGDETQFWLCINTISH
;
A
#
# COMPACT_ATOMS: atom_id res chain seq x y z
N MET A 1 -17.66 -34.64 25.42
CA MET A 1 -17.50 -35.51 26.60
C MET A 1 -17.53 -36.94 26.12
N SER A 2 -16.36 -37.56 25.96
CA SER A 2 -16.23 -39.01 25.82
C SER A 2 -14.95 -39.39 26.54
N ASN A 3 -15.12 -40.13 27.63
CA ASN A 3 -14.12 -40.46 28.63
C ASN A 3 -13.53 -41.82 28.27
N THR A 4 -12.33 -41.88 27.68
CA THR A 4 -11.62 -43.13 27.46
C THR A 4 -10.60 -43.33 28.58
N ASN A 5 -11.06 -44.04 29.61
CA ASN A 5 -10.23 -44.64 30.65
C ASN A 5 -9.25 -45.62 29.99
N ASN A 6 -7.99 -45.22 29.83
CA ASN A 6 -6.91 -46.15 29.57
C ASN A 6 -6.63 -46.93 30.86
N GLN A 7 -7.34 -48.06 30.98
CA GLN A 7 -6.99 -49.12 31.92
C GLN A 7 -5.56 -49.57 31.61
N LYS A 8 -4.70 -49.35 32.59
CA LYS A 8 -3.41 -49.98 32.75
C LYS A 8 -3.58 -51.50 32.63
N LEU A 9 -3.12 -52.05 31.50
CA LEU A 9 -2.98 -53.49 31.33
C LEU A 9 -1.81 -53.95 32.21
N ASP A 10 -2.12 -54.44 33.40
CA ASP A 10 -1.19 -55.20 34.23
C ASP A 10 -0.92 -56.54 33.53
N VAL A 11 0.20 -56.59 32.80
CA VAL A 11 0.75 -57.82 32.18
C VAL A 11 1.52 -58.63 33.23
N SER A 12 0.85 -58.98 34.32
CA SER A 12 1.43 -59.83 35.39
C SER A 12 0.70 -61.15 35.61
N ASN A 13 -0.42 -61.40 34.90
CA ASN A 13 -1.23 -62.61 35.09
C ASN A 13 -1.26 -63.57 33.89
N ALA A 14 -0.21 -63.60 33.07
CA ALA A 14 -0.10 -64.55 31.95
C ALA A 14 0.59 -65.87 32.31
N ALA A 15 0.79 -66.17 33.60
CA ALA A 15 1.45 -67.40 34.03
C ALA A 15 0.49 -68.61 34.14
N ASN A 16 -0.83 -68.40 34.16
CA ASN A 16 -1.82 -69.46 34.46
C ASN A 16 -3.05 -69.43 33.53
N SER A 17 -2.86 -69.40 32.21
CA SER A 17 -3.97 -69.64 31.27
C SER A 17 -3.70 -70.88 30.42
N ASN A 18 -4.69 -71.76 30.32
CA ASN A 18 -4.67 -72.92 29.44
C ASN A 18 -4.20 -72.49 28.02
N PRO A 19 -3.23 -73.18 27.41
CA PRO A 19 -2.61 -72.76 26.14
C PRO A 19 -3.62 -72.59 25.00
N SER A 20 -4.76 -73.30 25.07
CA SER A 20 -5.87 -73.17 24.12
C SER A 20 -6.57 -71.79 24.18
N THR A 21 -6.70 -71.21 25.37
CA THR A 21 -7.39 -69.93 25.56
C THR A 21 -6.53 -68.77 25.04
N ALA A 22 -5.23 -68.79 25.31
CA ALA A 22 -4.28 -67.79 24.82
C ALA A 22 -4.16 -67.80 23.29
N TYR A 23 -4.14 -68.98 22.67
CA TYR A 23 -4.13 -69.13 21.22
C TYR A 23 -5.36 -68.49 20.56
N ASN A 24 -6.55 -68.77 21.11
CA ASN A 24 -7.81 -68.24 20.58
C ASN A 24 -7.89 -66.70 20.71
N THR A 25 -7.36 -66.13 21.78
CA THR A 25 -7.28 -64.67 21.94
C THR A 25 -6.39 -64.04 20.88
N ILE A 26 -5.20 -64.61 20.63
CA ILE A 26 -4.26 -64.09 19.62
C ILE A 26 -4.88 -64.18 18.21
N VAL A 27 -5.49 -65.32 17.87
CA VAL A 27 -6.14 -65.51 16.57
C VAL A 27 -7.27 -64.51 16.34
N ASN A 28 -8.07 -64.20 17.37
CA ASN A 28 -9.12 -63.19 17.25
C ASN A 28 -8.55 -61.78 17.09
N THR A 29 -7.51 -61.42 17.82
CA THR A 29 -6.85 -60.11 17.63
C THR A 29 -6.20 -59.96 16.26
N LEU A 30 -5.73 -61.06 15.65
CA LEU A 30 -5.15 -61.03 14.30
C LEU A 30 -6.21 -60.86 13.20
N LYS A 31 -7.47 -61.26 13.45
CA LYS A 31 -8.58 -61.04 12.51
C LYS A 31 -9.01 -59.58 12.42
N ASP A 32 -8.75 -58.79 13.48
CA ASP A 32 -9.15 -57.39 13.57
C ASP A 32 -8.11 -56.41 12.95
N ILE A 33 -6.95 -56.92 12.52
CA ILE A 33 -5.86 -56.10 11.95
C ILE A 33 -6.01 -56.00 10.43
N SER A 34 -5.73 -54.82 9.86
CA SER A 34 -5.77 -54.61 8.41
C SER A 34 -4.72 -55.47 7.69
N GLU A 35 -5.03 -55.95 6.49
CA GLU A 35 -4.13 -56.83 5.72
C GLU A 35 -2.77 -56.15 5.41
N MET A 36 -2.77 -54.82 5.24
CA MET A 36 -1.56 -54.04 5.00
C MET A 36 -0.66 -53.95 6.25
N ASP A 37 -1.27 -53.78 7.42
CA ASP A 37 -0.57 -53.78 8.70
C ASP A 37 -0.07 -55.18 9.04
N LEU A 38 -0.86 -56.22 8.74
CA LEU A 38 -0.47 -57.61 8.93
C LEU A 38 0.78 -57.96 8.10
N LYS A 39 0.84 -57.52 6.85
CA LYS A 39 2.00 -57.71 5.97
C LYS A 39 3.23 -56.96 6.48
N SER A 40 3.05 -55.74 6.98
CA SER A 40 4.12 -54.93 7.57
C SER A 40 4.68 -55.57 8.85
N VAL A 41 3.80 -56.04 9.74
CA VAL A 41 4.19 -56.74 10.97
C VAL A 41 4.87 -58.07 10.65
N SER A 42 4.36 -58.83 9.69
CA SER A 42 4.98 -60.07 9.22
C SER A 42 6.41 -59.81 8.69
N HIS A 43 6.58 -58.81 7.83
CA HIS A 43 7.89 -58.40 7.33
C HIS A 43 8.84 -58.00 8.47
N LEU A 44 8.36 -57.23 9.45
CA LEU A 44 9.14 -56.84 10.62
C LEU A 44 9.56 -58.05 11.44
N LEU A 45 8.64 -58.97 11.74
CA LEU A 45 8.91 -60.20 12.48
C LEU A 45 9.94 -61.08 11.76
N CYS A 46 9.87 -61.17 10.43
CA CYS A 46 10.87 -61.86 9.62
C CYS A 46 12.24 -61.15 9.68
N THR A 47 12.25 -59.81 9.70
CA THR A 47 13.48 -59.00 9.73
C THR A 47 14.19 -59.07 11.09
N ILE A 48 13.44 -59.21 12.18
CA ILE A 48 13.99 -59.28 13.55
C ILE A 48 14.33 -60.70 14.00
N ARG A 49 14.12 -61.71 13.17
CA ARG A 49 14.60 -63.09 13.40
C ARG A 49 16.01 -63.24 12.85
N TYR A 50 16.82 -64.04 13.51
CA TYR A 50 18.14 -64.38 12.96
C TYR A 50 17.97 -65.15 11.65
N PRO A 51 18.54 -64.65 10.53
CA PRO A 51 18.32 -65.27 9.23
C PRO A 51 18.90 -66.69 9.18
N HIS A 52 20.14 -66.92 9.64
CA HIS A 52 20.78 -68.25 9.69
C HIS A 52 21.75 -68.36 10.88
N ARG A 53 21.80 -69.53 11.56
CA ARG A 53 22.79 -70.09 12.53
C ARG A 53 22.08 -70.84 13.67
N LYS A 54 22.83 -71.29 14.68
CA LYS A 54 22.39 -71.98 15.92
C LYS A 54 21.17 -71.38 16.65
N ASN A 55 20.78 -70.13 16.36
CA ASN A 55 19.64 -69.41 16.95
C ASN A 55 18.60 -69.00 15.88
N GLU A 56 18.50 -69.74 14.79
CA GLU A 56 17.46 -69.57 13.76
C GLU A 56 16.06 -69.53 14.43
N ASP A 57 15.18 -68.69 13.90
CA ASP A 57 13.85 -68.37 14.45
C ASP A 57 13.79 -67.68 15.82
N HIS A 58 14.92 -67.42 16.48
CA HIS A 58 14.93 -66.64 17.72
C HIS A 58 14.85 -65.14 17.41
N ILE A 59 13.98 -64.44 18.14
CA ILE A 59 13.83 -62.99 18.01
C ILE A 59 15.08 -62.32 18.59
N ILE A 60 15.59 -61.28 17.91
CA ILE A 60 16.66 -60.38 18.39
C ILE A 60 16.50 -60.10 19.90
N SER A 61 17.62 -60.10 20.64
CA SER A 61 17.63 -60.09 22.10
C SER A 61 16.68 -59.05 22.73
N PRO A 62 16.03 -59.37 23.88
CA PRO A 62 15.10 -58.45 24.55
C PRO A 62 15.67 -57.06 24.83
N TYR A 63 16.99 -56.98 25.06
CA TYR A 63 17.71 -55.73 25.24
C TYR A 63 17.67 -54.84 23.99
N LEU A 64 17.88 -55.42 22.80
CA LEU A 64 17.88 -54.68 21.54
C LEU A 64 16.47 -54.22 21.16
N GLN A 65 15.43 -55.02 21.48
CA GLN A 65 14.04 -54.61 21.31
C GLN A 65 13.69 -53.40 22.19
N LYS A 66 14.07 -53.45 23.49
CA LYS A 66 13.85 -52.34 24.43
C LYS A 66 14.58 -51.07 24.00
N LYS A 67 15.81 -51.22 23.50
CA LYS A 67 16.64 -50.10 23.03
C LYS A 67 16.10 -49.48 21.74
N ALA A 68 15.60 -50.30 20.81
CA ALA A 68 14.93 -49.83 19.60
C ALA A 68 13.63 -49.07 19.93
N PHE A 69 12.82 -49.59 20.86
CA PHE A 69 11.60 -48.92 21.32
C PHE A 69 11.90 -47.57 21.99
N GLN A 70 12.91 -47.51 22.87
CA GLN A 70 13.35 -46.25 23.48
C GLN A 70 13.80 -45.23 22.44
N TYR A 71 14.60 -45.66 21.46
CA TYR A 71 15.04 -44.78 20.37
C TYR A 71 13.86 -44.23 19.56
N ILE A 72 12.88 -45.07 19.22
CA ILE A 72 11.67 -44.67 18.50
C ILE A 72 10.84 -43.67 19.34
N SER A 73 10.68 -43.93 20.64
CA SER A 73 9.99 -43.04 21.57
C SER A 73 10.69 -41.67 21.67
N ASP A 74 12.02 -41.66 21.76
CA ASP A 74 12.79 -40.41 21.96
C ASP A 74 12.95 -39.59 20.67
N SER A 75 13.04 -40.26 19.52
CA SER A 75 13.28 -39.62 18.21
C SER A 75 11.99 -39.22 17.48
N LEU A 76 10.95 -40.07 17.51
CA LEU A 76 9.72 -39.83 16.75
C LEU A 76 8.61 -39.20 17.63
N TYR A 77 8.63 -39.46 18.94
CA TYR A 77 7.65 -38.91 19.90
C TYR A 77 8.26 -37.79 20.76
N LYS A 78 8.53 -36.62 20.17
CA LYS A 78 8.46 -35.33 20.90
C LYS A 78 7.11 -34.63 20.64
N PRO A 79 5.98 -35.18 21.10
CA PRO A 79 4.65 -34.76 20.62
C PRO A 79 4.18 -33.39 21.13
N GLY A 80 4.72 -32.87 22.23
CA GLY A 80 4.17 -31.66 22.88
C GLY A 80 4.78 -30.33 22.42
N LYS A 81 6.11 -30.20 22.52
CA LYS A 81 6.78 -28.89 22.41
C LYS A 81 6.86 -28.35 20.97
N SER A 82 7.00 -29.23 19.98
CA SER A 82 7.15 -28.82 18.58
C SER A 82 5.81 -28.40 17.96
N LEU A 83 4.74 -29.16 18.23
CA LEU A 83 3.43 -28.92 17.63
C LEU A 83 2.78 -27.62 18.14
N GLU A 84 2.84 -27.36 19.45
CA GLU A 84 2.29 -26.14 20.03
C GLU A 84 3.06 -24.89 19.59
N LEU A 85 4.40 -24.97 19.57
CA LEU A 85 5.27 -23.91 19.05
C LEU A 85 4.95 -23.62 17.58
N LEU A 86 4.85 -24.65 16.75
CA LEU A 86 4.54 -24.53 15.33
C LEU A 86 3.15 -23.93 15.11
N ASN A 87 2.16 -24.33 15.90
CA ASN A 87 0.81 -23.77 15.83
C ASN A 87 0.79 -22.29 16.24
N ASN A 88 1.54 -21.91 17.28
CA ASN A 88 1.67 -20.52 17.71
C ASN A 88 2.38 -19.66 16.66
N GLN A 89 3.46 -20.16 16.05
CA GLN A 89 4.13 -19.51 14.93
C GLN A 89 3.18 -19.33 13.74
N ASN A 90 2.42 -20.36 13.37
CA ASN A 90 1.42 -20.26 12.31
C ASN A 90 0.31 -19.25 12.61
N LYS A 91 -0.17 -19.19 13.87
CA LYS A 91 -1.14 -18.16 14.28
C LYS A 91 -0.56 -16.76 14.15
N GLN A 92 0.70 -16.57 14.52
CA GLN A 92 1.39 -15.29 14.42
C GLN A 92 1.56 -14.87 12.94
N LEU A 93 2.08 -15.78 12.10
CA LEU A 93 2.23 -15.53 10.66
C LEU A 93 0.90 -15.19 9.99
N LYS A 94 -0.20 -15.86 10.35
CA LYS A 94 -1.53 -15.52 9.85
C LYS A 94 -1.97 -14.10 10.25
N LYS A 95 -1.68 -13.66 11.47
CA LYS A 95 -1.97 -12.29 11.92
C LYS A 95 -1.14 -11.27 11.14
N ASP A 96 0.14 -11.53 10.96
CA ASP A 96 1.04 -10.61 10.28
C ASP A 96 0.72 -10.51 8.77
N ASN A 97 0.41 -11.63 8.12
CA ASN A 97 -0.09 -11.63 6.75
C ASN A 97 -1.39 -10.84 6.60
N LYS A 98 -2.32 -10.93 7.56
CA LYS A 98 -3.55 -10.12 7.53
C LYS A 98 -3.23 -8.63 7.64
N LYS A 99 -2.31 -8.23 8.52
CA LYS A 99 -1.88 -6.82 8.66
C LYS A 99 -1.19 -6.31 7.40
N LEU A 100 -0.30 -7.11 6.81
CA LEU A 100 0.39 -6.77 5.57
C LEU A 100 -0.60 -6.61 4.41
N GLN A 101 -1.59 -7.49 4.31
CA GLN A 101 -2.64 -7.39 3.31
C GLN A 101 -3.46 -6.10 3.47
N GLN A 102 -3.88 -5.77 4.69
CA GLN A 102 -4.60 -4.51 4.97
C GLN A 102 -3.77 -3.27 4.61
N SER A 103 -2.48 -3.28 4.94
CA SER A 103 -1.56 -2.19 4.59
C SER A 103 -1.43 -2.04 3.07
N LYS A 104 -1.28 -3.17 2.36
CA LYS A 104 -1.24 -3.19 0.89
C LYS A 104 -2.50 -2.58 0.29
N ASP A 105 -3.68 -3.01 0.74
CA ASP A 105 -4.96 -2.53 0.20
C ASP A 105 -5.13 -1.01 0.44
N CYS A 106 -4.72 -0.53 1.62
CA CYS A 106 -4.70 0.90 1.96
C CYS A 106 -3.80 1.71 1.01
N ILE A 107 -2.58 1.24 0.79
CA ILE A 107 -1.63 1.89 -0.11
C ILE A 107 -2.15 1.87 -1.55
N THR A 108 -2.71 0.75 -2.00
CA THR A 108 -3.32 0.63 -3.34
C THR A 108 -4.46 1.63 -3.53
N HIS A 109 -5.34 1.79 -2.55
CA HIS A 109 -6.40 2.79 -2.60
C HIS A 109 -5.86 4.22 -2.70
N LYS A 110 -4.80 4.53 -1.95
CA LYS A 110 -4.16 5.86 -2.00
C LYS A 110 -3.51 6.13 -3.36
N VAL A 111 -2.86 5.13 -3.95
CA VAL A 111 -2.30 5.23 -5.30
C VAL A 111 -3.41 5.50 -6.33
N TRP A 112 -4.53 4.78 -6.22
CA TRP A 112 -5.67 4.98 -7.11
C TRP A 112 -6.27 6.39 -6.99
N GLN A 113 -6.44 6.88 -5.75
CA GLN A 113 -6.92 8.24 -5.49
C GLN A 113 -5.98 9.30 -6.08
N LEU A 114 -4.68 9.17 -5.86
CA LEU A 114 -3.69 10.11 -6.39
C LEU A 114 -3.67 10.11 -7.93
N ASN A 115 -3.77 8.93 -8.54
CA ASN A 115 -3.89 8.83 -9.99
C ASN A 115 -5.14 9.54 -10.53
N GLY A 116 -6.29 9.40 -9.86
CA GLY A 116 -7.50 10.15 -10.19
C GLY A 116 -7.29 11.67 -10.14
N SER A 117 -6.65 12.16 -9.07
CA SER A 117 -6.31 13.58 -8.93
C SER A 117 -5.37 14.08 -10.03
N ILE A 118 -4.37 13.29 -10.41
CA ILE A 118 -3.45 13.63 -11.50
C ILE A 118 -4.19 13.76 -12.84
N VAL A 119 -5.11 12.83 -13.13
CA VAL A 119 -5.92 12.89 -14.36
C VAL A 119 -6.78 14.15 -14.39
N GLN A 120 -7.44 14.47 -13.28
CA GLN A 120 -8.24 15.69 -13.17
C GLN A 120 -7.40 16.95 -13.34
N PHE A 121 -6.22 16.99 -12.72
CA PHE A 121 -5.28 18.11 -12.87
C PHE A 121 -4.87 18.30 -14.33
N LYS A 122 -4.49 17.22 -15.03
CA LYS A 122 -4.14 17.25 -16.46
C LYS A 122 -5.29 17.78 -17.31
N HIS A 123 -6.52 17.34 -17.04
CA HIS A 123 -7.70 17.82 -17.76
C HIS A 123 -7.95 19.32 -17.54
N LYS A 124 -7.91 19.80 -16.28
CA LYS A 124 -8.07 21.21 -15.94
C LYS A 124 -6.98 22.07 -16.59
N HIS A 125 -5.75 21.60 -16.57
CA HIS A 125 -4.61 22.28 -17.19
C HIS A 125 -4.80 22.40 -18.71
N HIS A 126 -5.18 21.31 -19.37
CA HIS A 126 -5.49 21.34 -20.80
C HIS A 126 -6.62 22.32 -21.11
N HIS A 127 -7.72 22.27 -20.35
CA HIS A 127 -8.83 23.19 -20.51
C HIS A 127 -8.42 24.66 -20.33
N HIS A 128 -7.58 24.97 -19.35
CA HIS A 128 -7.05 26.31 -19.13
C HIS A 128 -6.22 26.80 -20.32
N ILE A 129 -5.33 25.95 -20.83
CA ILE A 129 -4.54 26.24 -22.05
C ILE A 129 -5.47 26.51 -23.23
N SER A 130 -6.49 25.67 -23.46
CA SER A 130 -7.46 25.87 -24.53
C SER A 130 -8.21 27.20 -24.39
N ARG A 131 -8.56 27.61 -23.16
CA ARG A 131 -9.19 28.91 -22.90
C ARG A 131 -8.27 30.07 -23.24
N ILE A 132 -6.98 29.99 -22.88
CA ILE A 132 -5.99 31.01 -23.26
C ILE A 132 -5.95 31.13 -24.80
N TYR A 133 -5.83 30.00 -25.50
CA TYR A 133 -5.80 30.01 -26.96
C TYR A 133 -7.09 30.58 -27.58
N ALA A 134 -8.26 30.26 -27.02
CA ALA A 134 -9.52 30.79 -27.50
C ALA A 134 -9.59 32.31 -27.35
N VAL A 135 -9.19 32.85 -26.20
CA VAL A 135 -9.14 34.30 -25.95
C VAL A 135 -8.11 34.98 -26.84
N ALA A 136 -6.93 34.39 -27.03
CA ALA A 136 -5.91 34.94 -27.92
C ALA A 136 -6.35 34.96 -29.39
N LYS A 137 -7.11 33.95 -29.83
CA LYS A 137 -7.61 33.84 -31.22
C LYS A 137 -8.79 34.77 -31.50
N CYS A 138 -9.69 34.91 -30.54
CA CYS A 138 -10.85 35.79 -30.63
C CYS A 138 -10.89 36.67 -29.37
N PRO A 139 -10.09 37.76 -29.32
CA PRO A 139 -10.10 38.64 -28.17
C PRO A 139 -11.52 39.21 -28.01
N PRO A 140 -12.09 39.19 -26.79
CA PRO A 140 -13.41 39.76 -26.57
C PRO A 140 -13.36 41.25 -26.89
N GLU A 141 -14.36 41.73 -27.64
CA GLU A 141 -14.54 43.16 -27.87
C GLU A 141 -14.73 43.85 -26.51
N LEU A 142 -13.74 44.65 -26.12
CA LEU A 142 -13.75 45.41 -24.88
C LEU A 142 -14.74 46.57 -25.03
N LYS A 143 -15.88 46.47 -24.34
CA LYS A 143 -16.80 47.60 -24.20
C LYS A 143 -16.18 48.62 -23.25
N ASP A 144 -16.39 49.91 -23.51
CA ASP A 144 -15.83 51.00 -22.70
C ASP A 144 -16.11 50.86 -21.19
N ASN A 145 -17.28 50.35 -20.83
CA ASN A 145 -17.66 50.13 -19.44
C ASN A 145 -16.83 49.01 -18.78
N ASP A 146 -16.49 47.96 -19.53
CA ASP A 146 -15.67 46.85 -19.05
C ASP A 146 -14.21 47.28 -18.91
N LEU A 147 -13.70 48.05 -19.88
CA LEU A 147 -12.37 48.67 -19.81
C LEU A 147 -12.26 49.62 -18.61
N LYS A 148 -13.26 50.47 -18.39
CA LYS A 148 -13.33 51.39 -17.24
C LYS A 148 -13.38 50.63 -15.92
N ALA A 149 -14.08 49.50 -15.85
CA ALA A 149 -14.12 48.65 -14.66
C ALA A 149 -12.78 47.96 -14.39
N ILE A 150 -12.12 47.44 -15.44
CA ILE A 150 -10.78 46.82 -15.34
C ILE A 150 -9.74 47.84 -14.88
N ILE A 151 -9.71 49.03 -15.48
CA ILE A 151 -8.81 50.13 -15.10
C ILE A 151 -9.06 50.54 -13.66
N ARG A 152 -10.33 50.73 -13.25
CA ARG A 152 -10.67 51.05 -11.85
C ARG A 152 -10.21 49.97 -10.90
N ASN A 153 -10.32 48.69 -11.26
CA ASN A 153 -9.89 47.58 -10.41
C ASN A 153 -8.35 47.49 -10.32
N LEU A 154 -7.63 47.67 -11.42
CA LEU A 154 -6.16 47.72 -11.41
C LEU A 154 -5.65 48.89 -10.56
N ILE A 155 -6.24 50.07 -10.74
CA ILE A 155 -5.93 51.26 -9.92
C ILE A 155 -6.27 51.01 -8.44
N LYS A 156 -7.40 50.36 -8.15
CA LYS A 156 -7.86 50.06 -6.78
C LYS A 156 -7.13 48.89 -6.13
N GLN A 157 -6.47 48.01 -6.87
CA GLN A 157 -5.57 46.97 -6.35
C GLN A 157 -4.22 47.57 -5.94
N ASN A 158 -3.76 48.62 -6.64
CA ASN A 158 -2.55 49.40 -6.30
C ASN A 158 -2.75 50.36 -5.11
N LYS A 159 -3.63 50.00 -4.17
CA LYS A 159 -4.20 50.78 -3.06
C LYS A 159 -3.22 51.24 -1.96
N LYS A 160 -2.10 51.85 -2.34
CA LYS A 160 -1.42 52.81 -1.46
C LYS A 160 -1.77 54.18 -2.00
N GLU A 161 -2.33 55.02 -1.14
CA GLU A 161 -2.70 56.41 -1.42
C GLU A 161 -1.71 57.04 -2.40
N TYR A 162 -2.24 57.73 -3.42
CA TYR A 162 -1.39 58.45 -4.36
C TYR A 162 -0.38 59.28 -3.56
N ASN A 163 0.91 58.97 -3.72
CA ASN A 163 1.97 59.73 -3.06
C ASN A 163 1.72 61.23 -3.35
N SER A 164 1.87 62.09 -2.34
CA SER A 164 1.77 63.55 -2.48
C SER A 164 2.57 64.04 -3.69
N ASP A 165 3.69 63.40 -4.01
CA ASP A 165 4.51 63.71 -5.19
C ASP A 165 3.79 63.40 -6.51
N PHE A 166 3.04 62.29 -6.58
CA PHE A 166 2.25 61.94 -7.76
C PHE A 166 1.07 62.89 -7.96
N ILE A 167 0.39 63.25 -6.87
CA ILE A 167 -0.70 64.26 -6.93
C ILE A 167 -0.14 65.62 -7.39
N LYS A 168 1.01 66.04 -6.84
CA LYS A 168 1.66 67.29 -7.21
C LYS A 168 2.11 67.28 -8.68
N LEU A 169 2.64 66.16 -9.17
CA LEU A 169 3.01 65.98 -10.56
C LEU A 169 1.80 66.12 -11.50
N ILE A 170 0.68 65.45 -11.18
CA ILE A 170 -0.55 65.55 -11.99
C ILE A 170 -1.12 66.97 -11.99
N ILE A 171 -1.07 67.67 -10.85
CA ILE A 171 -1.49 69.08 -10.77
C ILE A 171 -0.60 69.98 -11.64
N GLN A 172 0.73 69.79 -11.59
CA GLN A 172 1.67 70.55 -12.41
C GLN A 172 1.44 70.32 -13.91
N VAL A 173 1.24 69.07 -14.32
CA VAL A 173 0.91 68.76 -15.72
C VAL A 173 -0.42 69.36 -16.15
N SER A 174 -1.43 69.36 -15.27
CA SER A 174 -2.71 70.01 -15.55
C SER A 174 -2.57 71.52 -15.71
N GLN A 175 -1.77 72.19 -14.89
CA GLN A 175 -1.49 73.63 -14.99
C GLN A 175 -0.69 73.96 -16.25
N ILE A 176 0.32 73.16 -16.58
CA ILE A 176 1.09 73.30 -17.82
C ILE A 176 0.18 73.16 -19.04
N GLY A 177 -0.81 72.26 -18.99
CA GLY A 177 -1.77 72.08 -20.09
C GLY A 177 -2.75 73.22 -20.28
N GLN A 178 -3.04 73.99 -19.24
CA GLN A 178 -3.82 75.22 -19.38
C GLN A 178 -3.01 76.36 -20.02
N ILE A 179 -1.68 76.32 -19.92
CA ILE A 179 -0.78 77.35 -20.46
C ILE A 179 -0.32 76.97 -21.88
N SER A 180 -0.08 75.68 -22.13
CA SER A 180 0.42 75.16 -23.41
C SER A 180 0.03 73.69 -23.59
N PHE A 181 -0.75 73.44 -24.64
CA PHE A 181 -1.17 72.08 -25.01
C PHE A 181 0.02 71.18 -25.36
N ASN A 182 0.99 71.70 -26.11
CA ASN A 182 2.16 70.92 -26.56
C ASN A 182 3.02 70.45 -25.39
N THR A 183 3.25 71.34 -24.42
CA THR A 183 4.08 71.02 -23.24
C THR A 183 3.38 70.05 -22.29
N ALA A 184 2.05 70.10 -22.21
CA ALA A 184 1.28 69.09 -21.49
C ALA A 184 1.30 67.72 -22.18
N ALA A 185 1.20 67.68 -23.51
CA ALA A 185 1.31 66.42 -24.25
C ALA A 185 2.66 65.73 -23.99
N GLU A 186 3.75 66.50 -23.98
CA GLU A 186 5.10 65.99 -23.63
C GLU A 186 5.18 65.51 -22.18
N SER A 187 4.58 66.24 -21.23
CA SER A 187 4.60 65.87 -19.81
C SER A 187 3.77 64.60 -19.54
N ILE A 188 2.61 64.46 -20.19
CA ILE A 188 1.78 63.25 -20.13
C ILE A 188 2.53 62.05 -20.73
N LYS A 189 3.29 62.25 -21.81
CA LYS A 189 4.14 61.22 -22.40
C LYS A 189 5.18 60.70 -21.42
N ILE A 190 5.84 61.59 -20.68
CA ILE A 190 6.82 61.19 -19.65
C ILE A 190 6.16 60.36 -18.53
N ILE A 191 4.99 60.78 -18.04
CA ILE A 191 4.26 60.05 -17.01
C ILE A 191 3.82 58.67 -17.52
N PHE A 192 3.32 58.61 -18.75
CA PHE A 192 2.89 57.36 -19.36
C PHE A 192 4.06 56.38 -19.47
N ASN A 193 5.20 56.81 -20.01
CA ASN A 193 6.40 55.99 -20.11
C ASN A 193 6.87 55.50 -18.74
N PHE A 194 6.78 56.33 -17.70
CA PHE A 194 7.11 55.92 -16.34
C PHE A 194 6.17 54.81 -15.81
N LEU A 195 4.88 54.88 -16.12
CA LEU A 195 3.88 53.92 -15.64
C LEU A 195 3.92 52.59 -16.41
N THR A 196 4.28 52.60 -17.68
CA THR A 196 4.26 51.43 -18.55
C THR A 196 5.63 50.81 -18.78
N GLY A 197 6.72 51.56 -18.63
CA GLY A 197 8.09 51.13 -18.92
C GLY A 197 8.44 51.06 -20.41
N ASP A 198 7.53 51.50 -21.30
CA ASP A 198 7.69 51.45 -22.76
C ASP A 198 7.97 52.84 -23.36
N GLU A 199 8.99 52.97 -24.21
CA GLU A 199 9.34 54.21 -24.93
C GLU A 199 8.63 54.32 -26.29
N THR A 200 7.36 53.94 -26.40
CA THR A 200 6.66 53.97 -27.70
C THR A 200 6.46 55.41 -28.20
N GLN A 201 7.06 55.73 -29.36
CA GLN A 201 7.11 57.08 -29.95
C GLN A 201 5.84 57.51 -30.70
N PHE A 202 4.80 56.68 -30.77
CA PHE A 202 3.65 56.85 -31.68
C PHE A 202 2.44 57.60 -31.10
N TRP A 203 2.58 58.31 -29.99
CA TRP A 203 1.44 59.00 -29.38
C TRP A 203 1.51 60.52 -29.53
N LEU A 204 0.42 61.05 -30.12
CA LEU A 204 0.03 62.47 -30.26
C LEU A 204 0.91 63.31 -31.21
N CYS A 205 0.88 62.99 -32.51
CA CYS A 205 1.22 63.99 -33.53
C CYS A 205 0.17 65.13 -33.48
N ILE A 206 0.58 66.29 -32.98
CA ILE A 206 -0.20 67.54 -32.88
C ILE A 206 -0.81 67.99 -34.22
N ASN A 207 -0.34 67.45 -35.35
CA ASN A 207 -0.79 67.84 -36.69
C ASN A 207 -2.16 67.27 -37.11
N THR A 208 -2.92 66.62 -36.22
CA THR A 208 -4.31 66.21 -36.53
C THR A 208 -5.39 67.01 -35.81
N ILE A 209 -5.04 68.02 -35.01
CA ILE A 209 -6.04 68.93 -34.41
C ILE A 209 -5.75 70.34 -34.91
N SER A 210 -5.96 70.56 -36.21
CA SER A 210 -6.25 71.88 -36.76
C SER A 210 -7.52 71.77 -37.61
N HIS A 211 -8.68 71.89 -36.96
CA HIS A 211 -9.84 72.53 -37.55
C HIS A 211 -10.77 73.11 -36.49
#